data_AF-A0A8X6NH08-F1
#
_entry.id   AF-A0A8X6NH08-F1
#
_cell.length_a   1.000
_cell.length_b   1.000
_cell.length_c   1.000
_cell.angle_alpha   90.00
_cell.angle_beta   90.00
_cell.angle_gamma   90.00
#
_symmetry.space_group_name_H-M   'P 1'
#
loop_
_entity.id
_entity.type
_entity.pdbx_description
1 polymer ?
#
loop_
_entity_poly.entity_id
_entity_poly.type
_entity_poly.pdbx_seq_one_letter_code
_entity_poly.pdbx_strand_id
1 'polypeptide(L)'
;MALKNPKYGIKSTKSKSLPVKTIPLPVILSNSCEIAEKYDDYLRMLCKEYPSTMKNLRNEKRFIQEKKDVLSSLIQKIKLDLKKLSFPGKKDRTAMLHAAEGIQLLTIEEEAYRKRLLELPDSPSVLYYKGQALLNQQRVVTIVGTRQLTSYGQASITKFLEQILNEMDNT
;
A
#
# COMPACT_ATOMS: atom_id res chain seq x y z
N MET A 1 -6.15 3.16 -38.01
CA MET A 1 -5.06 3.36 -37.02
C MET A 1 -5.04 2.17 -36.09
N ALA A 2 -4.10 1.25 -36.26
CA ALA A 2 -3.97 0.04 -35.45
C ALA A 2 -2.51 -0.12 -35.01
N LEU A 3 -2.33 -0.42 -33.72
CA LEU A 3 -1.07 -0.50 -33.00
C LEU A 3 -0.14 -1.55 -33.65
N LYS A 4 1.05 -1.11 -34.09
CA LYS A 4 2.14 -2.02 -34.49
C LYS A 4 2.90 -2.47 -33.25
N ASN A 5 2.58 -3.67 -32.76
CA ASN A 5 3.41 -4.40 -31.81
C ASN A 5 4.71 -4.87 -32.50
N PRO A 6 5.91 -4.60 -31.95
CA PRO A 6 7.15 -5.12 -32.51
C PRO A 6 7.24 -6.63 -32.27
N LYS A 7 7.36 -7.39 -33.37
CA LYS A 7 7.52 -8.84 -33.41
C LYS A 7 8.84 -9.25 -32.73
N TYR A 8 8.79 -9.77 -31.51
CA TYR A 8 9.90 -10.53 -30.93
C TYR A 8 9.90 -11.95 -31.52
N GLY A 9 10.75 -12.17 -32.51
CA GLY A 9 11.03 -13.49 -33.05
C GLY A 9 11.86 -14.30 -32.05
N ILE A 10 11.20 -15.17 -31.29
CA ILE A 10 11.89 -16.20 -30.50
C ILE A 10 12.39 -17.24 -31.50
N LYS A 11 13.69 -17.20 -31.82
CA LYS A 11 14.34 -18.29 -32.55
C LYS A 11 14.36 -19.51 -31.63
N SER A 12 13.57 -20.53 -31.99
CA SER A 12 13.64 -21.88 -31.42
C SER A 12 15.05 -22.44 -31.66
N THR A 13 15.93 -22.30 -30.68
CA THR A 13 17.19 -23.06 -30.64
C THR A 13 16.85 -24.44 -30.11
N LYS A 14 16.86 -25.45 -31.00
CA LYS A 14 16.75 -26.87 -30.63
C LYS A 14 17.70 -27.18 -29.47
N SER A 15 17.15 -27.37 -28.27
CA SER A 15 17.92 -27.87 -27.13
C SER A 15 18.26 -29.33 -27.42
N LYS A 16 19.51 -29.61 -27.79
CA LYS A 16 20.04 -30.98 -27.81
C LYS A 16 19.81 -31.57 -26.41
N SER A 17 19.03 -32.63 -26.32
CA SER A 17 18.81 -33.38 -25.09
C SER A 17 20.16 -33.90 -24.58
N LEU A 18 20.60 -33.40 -23.43
CA LEU A 18 21.74 -33.96 -22.71
C LEU A 18 21.37 -35.38 -22.24
N PRO A 19 22.31 -36.35 -22.27
CA PRO A 19 22.04 -37.69 -21.78
C PRO A 19 21.70 -37.62 -20.29
N VAL A 20 20.45 -37.97 -19.95
CA VAL A 20 20.01 -38.04 -18.56
C VAL A 20 20.65 -39.28 -17.94
N LYS A 21 21.84 -39.13 -17.35
CA LYS A 21 22.35 -40.12 -16.41
C LYS A 21 21.52 -40.00 -15.13
N THR A 22 20.74 -41.03 -14.84
CA THR A 22 19.96 -41.14 -13.61
C THR A 22 20.94 -41.27 -12.44
N ILE A 23 21.23 -40.17 -11.76
CA ILE A 23 22.00 -40.19 -10.51
C ILE A 23 20.99 -40.52 -9.40
N PRO A 24 21.20 -41.56 -8.59
CA PRO A 24 20.28 -41.89 -7.51
C PRO A 24 20.28 -40.74 -6.49
N LEU A 25 19.12 -40.09 -6.31
CA LEU A 25 18.92 -39.13 -5.23
C LEU A 25 18.99 -39.90 -3.89
N PRO A 26 19.90 -39.56 -2.97
CA PRO A 26 20.04 -40.32 -1.73
C PRO A 26 18.79 -40.17 -0.86
N VAL A 27 18.21 -41.31 -0.50
CA VAL A 27 17.10 -41.45 0.45
C VAL A 27 17.65 -41.33 1.88
N ILE A 28 17.29 -40.22 2.55
CA ILE A 28 16.96 -39.99 3.99
C ILE A 28 17.89 -40.59 5.09
N LEU A 29 18.36 -39.76 6.08
CA LEU A 29 18.14 -39.89 7.56
C LEU A 29 19.14 -39.16 8.51
N SER A 30 18.52 -38.63 9.57
CA SER A 30 18.85 -38.50 11.02
C SER A 30 19.83 -37.50 11.66
N ASN A 31 20.94 -37.02 11.09
CA ASN A 31 21.84 -36.10 11.83
C ASN A 31 22.24 -34.85 11.03
N SER A 32 21.85 -33.67 11.51
CA SER A 32 21.94 -32.39 10.78
C SER A 32 23.35 -31.96 10.37
N CYS A 33 24.41 -32.42 11.06
CA CYS A 33 25.79 -31.98 10.82
C CYS A 33 26.52 -32.81 9.74
N GLU A 34 26.42 -34.15 9.78
CA GLU A 34 27.03 -35.04 8.76
C GLU A 34 26.35 -34.91 7.39
N ILE A 35 25.07 -34.53 7.38
CA ILE A 35 24.32 -34.25 6.15
C ILE A 35 24.93 -33.03 5.43
N ALA A 36 25.31 -31.98 6.16
CA ALA A 36 25.87 -30.78 5.56
C ALA A 36 27.21 -31.03 4.85
N GLU A 37 28.09 -31.82 5.46
CA GLU A 37 29.40 -32.16 4.88
C GLU A 37 29.26 -33.03 3.61
N LYS A 38 28.39 -34.04 3.62
CA LYS A 38 28.11 -34.85 2.42
C LYS A 38 27.45 -34.07 1.29
N TYR A 39 26.60 -33.09 1.63
CA TYR A 39 26.01 -32.19 0.62
C TYR A 39 27.06 -31.28 0.00
N ASP A 40 27.99 -30.75 0.79
CA ASP A 40 29.09 -29.93 0.28
C ASP A 40 30.01 -30.71 -0.69
N ASP A 41 30.31 -31.97 -0.38
CA ASP A 41 31.08 -32.84 -1.29
C ASP A 41 30.33 -33.14 -2.58
N TYR A 42 29.01 -33.38 -2.51
CA TYR A 42 28.16 -33.59 -3.70
C TYR A 42 28.08 -32.32 -4.57
N LEU A 43 27.94 -31.14 -3.95
CA LEU A 43 27.94 -29.86 -4.65
C LEU A 43 29.30 -29.57 -5.30
N ARG A 44 30.42 -29.94 -4.65
CA ARG A 44 31.77 -29.85 -5.23
C ARG A 44 31.95 -30.78 -6.42
N MET A 45 31.41 -32.00 -6.36
CA MET A 45 31.42 -32.96 -7.47
C MET A 45 30.65 -32.41 -8.69
N LEU A 46 29.43 -31.90 -8.47
CA LEU A 46 28.63 -31.29 -9.54
C LEU A 46 29.30 -30.04 -10.15
N CYS A 47 30.03 -29.27 -9.35
CA CYS A 47 30.86 -28.15 -9.84
C CYS A 47 32.04 -28.60 -10.71
N LYS A 48 32.61 -29.79 -10.46
CA LYS A 48 33.71 -30.37 -11.28
C LYS A 48 33.19 -30.98 -12.59
N GLU A 49 32.03 -31.63 -12.56
CA GLU A 49 31.48 -32.35 -13.72
C GLU A 49 30.79 -31.41 -14.72
N TYR A 50 30.19 -30.30 -14.26
CA TYR A 50 29.51 -29.32 -15.12
C TYR A 50 29.96 -27.87 -14.84
N PRO A 51 31.24 -27.53 -15.09
CA PRO A 51 31.81 -26.22 -14.76
C PRO A 51 31.12 -25.06 -15.52
N SER A 52 30.71 -25.30 -16.76
CA SER A 52 30.03 -24.34 -17.61
C SER A 52 28.65 -23.96 -17.07
N THR A 53 27.87 -24.95 -16.59
CA THR A 53 26.51 -24.77 -16.07
C THR A 53 26.52 -24.01 -14.75
N MET A 54 27.46 -24.34 -13.86
CA MET A 54 27.63 -23.62 -12.59
C MET A 54 28.13 -22.19 -12.78
N LYS A 55 28.97 -21.94 -13.78
CA LYS A 55 29.38 -20.58 -14.16
C LYS A 55 28.21 -19.78 -14.71
N ASN A 56 27.36 -20.38 -15.55
CA ASN A 56 26.15 -19.74 -16.08
C ASN A 56 25.16 -19.40 -14.97
N LEU A 57 24.87 -20.34 -14.06
CA LEU A 57 23.99 -20.10 -12.91
C LEU A 57 24.52 -19.01 -11.96
N ARG A 58 25.85 -18.94 -11.73
CA ARG A 58 26.46 -17.84 -10.97
C ARG A 58 26.33 -16.50 -11.69
N ASN A 59 26.57 -16.47 -13.00
CA ASN A 59 26.45 -15.26 -13.80
C ASN A 59 25.00 -14.76 -13.83
N GLU A 60 24.04 -15.67 -13.97
CA GLU A 60 22.61 -15.36 -13.99
C GLU A 60 22.13 -14.87 -12.61
N LYS A 61 22.58 -15.52 -11.52
CA LYS A 61 22.32 -15.06 -10.14
C LYS A 61 22.93 -13.67 -9.89
N ARG A 62 24.12 -13.40 -10.42
CA ARG A 62 24.79 -12.09 -10.32
C ARG A 62 24.00 -11.01 -11.09
N PHE A 63 23.52 -11.32 -12.29
CA PHE A 63 22.72 -10.39 -13.08
C PHE A 63 21.37 -10.06 -12.43
N ILE A 64 20.73 -11.06 -11.79
CA ILE A 64 19.50 -10.85 -11.02
C ILE A 64 19.79 -9.98 -9.79
N GLN A 65 20.94 -10.18 -9.13
CA GLN A 65 21.33 -9.38 -7.97
C GLN A 65 21.60 -7.91 -8.36
N GLU A 66 22.36 -7.68 -9.44
CA GLU A 66 22.64 -6.32 -9.95
C GLU A 66 21.34 -5.58 -10.31
N LYS A 67 20.37 -6.26 -10.93
CA LYS A 67 19.05 -5.65 -11.22
C LYS A 67 18.25 -5.33 -9.96
N LYS A 68 18.31 -6.18 -8.93
CA LYS A 68 17.68 -5.90 -7.63
C LYS A 68 18.30 -4.68 -6.95
N ASP A 69 19.61 -4.52 -7.05
CA ASP A 69 20.34 -3.40 -6.45
C ASP A 69 20.01 -2.08 -7.17
N VAL A 70 19.89 -2.10 -8.50
CA VAL A 70 19.40 -0.93 -9.26
C VAL A 70 17.96 -0.59 -8.89
N LEU A 71 17.08 -1.59 -8.80
CA LEU A 71 15.67 -1.39 -8.46
C LEU A 71 15.51 -0.80 -7.05
N SER A 72 16.29 -1.27 -6.08
CA SER A 72 16.26 -0.76 -4.70
C SER A 72 16.71 0.71 -4.64
N SER A 73 17.75 1.08 -5.40
CA SER A 73 18.22 2.46 -5.50
C SER A 73 17.19 3.41 -6.14
N LEU A 74 16.46 2.92 -7.14
CA LEU A 74 15.41 3.69 -7.81
C LEU A 74 14.21 3.94 -6.88
N ILE A 75 13.79 2.90 -6.14
CA ILE A 75 12.73 3.00 -5.12
C ILE A 75 13.12 4.02 -4.04
N GLN A 76 14.39 4.03 -3.61
CA GLN A 76 14.86 5.01 -2.64
C GLN A 76 14.82 6.46 -3.18
N LYS A 77 15.24 6.69 -4.43
CA LYS A 77 15.14 8.01 -5.07
C LYS A 77 13.69 8.49 -5.19
N ILE A 78 12.79 7.63 -5.67
CA ILE A 78 11.36 7.96 -5.79
C ILE A 78 10.78 8.32 -4.42
N LYS A 79 11.10 7.56 -3.36
CA LYS A 79 10.67 7.90 -1.99
C LYS A 79 11.20 9.26 -1.51
N LEU A 80 12.45 9.60 -1.84
CA LEU A 80 13.04 10.89 -1.49
C LEU A 80 12.37 12.04 -2.23
N ASP A 81 12.08 11.86 -3.52
CA ASP A 81 11.44 12.89 -4.33
C ASP A 81 9.97 13.07 -3.95
N LEU A 82 9.26 11.98 -3.62
CA LEU A 82 7.91 12.04 -3.05
C LEU A 82 7.87 12.78 -1.70
N LYS A 83 8.90 12.65 -0.85
CA LYS A 83 9.00 13.46 0.39
C LYS A 83 9.24 14.94 0.15
N LYS A 84 9.89 15.32 -0.95
CA LYS A 84 10.07 16.73 -1.34
C LYS A 84 8.79 17.32 -1.95
N LEU A 85 8.02 16.48 -2.64
CA LEU A 85 6.72 16.80 -3.23
C LEU A 85 5.57 16.77 -2.22
N SER A 86 5.68 15.97 -1.16
CA SER A 86 4.88 16.10 0.06
C SER A 86 5.16 17.50 0.56
N PHE A 87 4.22 18.41 0.28
CA PHE A 87 4.38 19.84 0.48
C PHE A 87 4.99 20.07 1.85
N PRO A 88 6.30 20.40 1.95
CA PRO A 88 6.86 20.79 3.22
C PRO A 88 6.13 22.08 3.50
N GLY A 89 5.26 22.07 4.51
CA GLY A 89 4.38 23.18 4.83
C GLY A 89 5.14 24.47 4.64
N LYS A 90 4.95 25.12 3.47
CA LYS A 90 5.04 26.55 3.45
C LYS A 90 4.09 26.89 4.56
N LYS A 91 4.60 27.59 5.57
CA LYS A 91 3.74 28.29 6.52
C LYS A 91 2.94 29.25 5.66
N ASP A 92 1.93 28.71 5.00
CA ASP A 92 1.12 29.40 4.03
C ASP A 92 0.39 30.40 4.89
N ARG A 93 0.46 31.65 4.47
CA ARG A 93 -0.14 32.77 5.18
C ARG A 93 -1.60 32.44 5.56
N THR A 94 -2.28 31.68 4.71
CA THR A 94 -3.61 31.09 4.90
C THR A 94 -3.70 30.12 6.08
N ALA A 95 -2.78 29.15 6.25
CA ALA A 95 -2.80 28.24 7.40
C ALA A 95 -2.62 29.00 8.73
N MET A 96 -1.80 30.05 8.74
CA MET A 96 -1.64 30.92 9.92
C MET A 96 -2.88 31.76 10.19
N LEU A 97 -3.53 32.28 9.14
CA LEU A 97 -4.80 33.02 9.25
C LEU A 97 -5.93 32.12 9.78
N HIS A 98 -6.04 30.90 9.25
CA HIS A 98 -7.06 29.93 9.67
C HIS A 98 -6.88 29.53 11.14
N ALA A 99 -5.63 29.31 11.57
CA ALA A 99 -5.34 29.03 12.97
C ALA A 99 -5.75 30.20 13.90
N ALA A 100 -5.54 31.45 13.46
CA ALA A 100 -5.98 32.63 14.19
C ALA A 100 -7.52 32.74 14.30
N GLU A 101 -8.26 32.19 13.32
CA GLU A 101 -9.73 32.14 13.32
C GLU A 101 -10.30 30.88 14.01
N GLY A 102 -9.44 30.03 14.58
CA GLY A 102 -9.82 28.77 15.22
C GLY A 102 -10.25 27.68 14.25
N ILE A 103 -9.80 27.75 13.00
CA ILE A 103 -10.07 26.76 11.95
C ILE A 103 -8.89 25.77 11.90
N GLN A 104 -9.20 24.51 12.09
CA GLN A 104 -8.29 23.38 11.98
C GLN A 104 -8.37 22.80 10.57
N LEU A 105 -7.22 22.42 10.00
CA LEU A 105 -7.19 21.64 8.77
C LEU A 105 -6.95 20.18 9.16
N LEU A 106 -7.82 19.30 8.68
CA LEU A 106 -7.68 17.86 8.84
C LEU A 106 -7.38 17.22 7.49
N THR A 107 -6.35 16.38 7.45
CA THR A 107 -5.97 15.62 6.25
C THR A 107 -6.39 14.15 6.38
N ILE A 108 -6.47 13.43 5.25
CA ILE A 108 -6.86 12.00 5.22
C ILE A 108 -5.98 11.13 6.15
N GLU A 109 -4.73 11.52 6.36
CA GLU A 109 -3.76 10.77 7.18
C GLU A 109 -4.01 10.92 8.68
N GLU A 110 -4.79 11.91 9.10
CA GLU A 110 -5.02 12.22 10.51
C GLU A 110 -6.17 11.40 11.11
N GLU A 111 -5.98 10.88 12.32
CA GLU A 111 -7.01 10.08 13.02
C GLU A 111 -8.30 10.86 13.31
N ALA A 112 -8.19 12.19 13.43
CA ALA A 112 -9.32 13.08 13.64
C ALA A 112 -10.21 13.23 12.39
N TYR A 113 -9.72 12.86 11.20
CA TYR A 113 -10.50 12.87 9.97
C TYR A 113 -11.68 11.89 10.07
N ARG A 114 -12.84 12.29 9.51
CA ARG A 114 -14.06 11.48 9.61
C ARG A 114 -13.93 10.22 8.75
N LYS A 115 -13.82 9.05 9.38
CA LYS A 115 -13.60 7.77 8.70
C LYS A 115 -14.66 7.45 7.63
N ARG A 116 -15.92 7.78 7.93
CA ARG A 116 -17.05 7.60 6.99
C ARG A 116 -16.91 8.42 5.69
N LEU A 117 -16.14 9.51 5.70
CA LEU A 117 -15.86 10.26 4.46
C LEU A 117 -14.80 9.58 3.59
N LEU A 118 -13.89 8.78 4.15
CA LEU A 118 -12.85 8.08 3.39
C LEU A 118 -13.42 6.98 2.49
N GLU A 119 -14.58 6.43 2.86
CA GLU A 119 -15.27 5.40 2.09
C GLU A 119 -15.93 5.97 0.82
N LEU A 120 -16.05 7.30 0.71
CA LEU A 120 -16.61 7.95 -0.47
C LEU A 120 -15.60 7.94 -1.63
N PRO A 121 -16.05 7.66 -2.87
CA PRO A 121 -15.19 7.65 -4.04
C PRO A 121 -14.57 9.02 -4.36
N ASP A 122 -15.23 10.11 -3.93
CA ASP A 122 -14.78 11.50 -4.11
C ASP A 122 -14.57 12.16 -2.74
N SER A 123 -13.79 11.47 -1.89
CA SER A 123 -13.50 11.97 -0.53
C SER A 123 -12.59 13.19 -0.58
N PRO A 124 -12.92 14.27 0.14
CA PRO A 124 -12.12 15.48 0.13
C PRO A 124 -10.77 15.23 0.81
N SER A 125 -9.67 15.61 0.15
CA SER A 125 -8.31 15.39 0.68
C SER A 125 -7.99 16.21 1.92
N VAL A 126 -8.65 17.38 2.07
CA VAL A 126 -8.48 18.29 3.20
C VAL A 126 -9.84 18.76 3.67
N LEU A 127 -10.08 18.71 4.97
CA LEU A 127 -11.30 19.15 5.64
C LEU A 127 -10.99 20.35 6.54
N TYR A 128 -11.69 21.46 6.32
CA TYR A 128 -11.62 22.62 7.21
C TYR A 128 -12.67 22.48 8.30
N TYR A 129 -12.22 22.50 9.55
CA TYR A 129 -13.05 22.21 10.71
C TYR A 129 -12.95 23.33 11.75
N LYS A 130 -14.09 23.76 12.30
CA LYS A 130 -14.16 24.77 13.36
C LYS A 130 -15.09 24.28 14.46
N GLY A 131 -14.60 24.22 15.69
CA GLY A 131 -15.34 23.76 16.87
C GLY A 131 -14.59 22.69 17.68
N GLN A 132 -15.30 22.07 18.62
CA GLN A 132 -14.77 21.03 19.53
C GLN A 132 -15.49 19.67 19.41
N ALA A 133 -16.44 19.55 18.49
CA ALA A 133 -17.19 18.32 18.25
C ALA A 133 -16.29 17.19 17.71
N LEU A 134 -16.48 15.99 18.25
CA LEU A 134 -15.75 14.80 17.83
C LEU A 134 -16.34 14.24 16.53
N LEU A 135 -15.60 14.34 15.42
CA LEU A 135 -16.09 13.95 14.09
C LEU A 135 -16.37 12.45 13.92
N ASN A 136 -15.71 11.62 14.73
CA ASN A 136 -15.79 10.16 14.68
C ASN A 136 -16.76 9.57 15.73
N GLN A 137 -17.79 10.31 16.12
CA GLN A 137 -18.81 9.82 17.06
C GLN A 137 -19.53 8.57 16.50
N GLN A 138 -19.82 7.63 17.40
CA GLN A 138 -20.48 6.38 17.05
C GLN A 138 -21.90 6.62 16.54
N ARG A 139 -22.68 7.44 17.24
CA ARG A 139 -24.05 7.80 16.88
C ARG A 139 -24.08 9.25 16.41
N VAL A 140 -24.52 9.49 15.19
CA VAL A 140 -24.66 10.83 14.60
C VAL A 140 -25.99 10.86 13.85
N VAL A 141 -26.84 11.82 14.16
CA VAL A 141 -28.11 12.06 13.46
C VAL A 141 -27.94 13.31 12.60
N THR A 142 -28.20 13.17 11.30
CA THR A 142 -28.19 14.29 10.36
C THR A 142 -29.63 14.63 10.01
N ILE A 143 -30.05 15.88 10.22
CA ILE A 143 -31.39 16.36 9.88
C ILE A 143 -31.28 17.23 8.63
N VAL A 144 -32.03 16.87 7.59
CA VAL A 144 -32.14 17.64 6.34
C VAL A 144 -33.61 17.95 6.08
N GLY A 145 -33.89 19.07 5.43
CA GLY A 145 -35.26 19.50 5.17
C GLY A 145 -35.35 20.61 4.14
N THR A 146 -36.58 21.10 3.91
CA THR A 146 -36.84 22.24 3.04
C THR A 146 -36.20 23.52 3.58
N ARG A 147 -35.65 24.36 2.70
CA ARG A 147 -35.12 25.70 3.03
C ARG A 147 -36.23 26.63 3.55
N GLN A 148 -37.48 26.38 3.15
CA GLN A 148 -38.67 27.09 3.62
C GLN A 148 -39.57 26.11 4.35
N LEU A 149 -39.44 26.08 5.66
CA LEU A 149 -40.23 25.23 6.54
C LEU A 149 -41.57 25.89 6.85
N THR A 150 -42.65 25.11 6.84
CA THR A 150 -43.96 25.59 7.32
C THR A 150 -43.97 25.62 8.84
N SER A 151 -44.87 26.41 9.45
CA SER A 151 -45.02 26.44 10.92
C SER A 151 -45.33 25.06 11.51
N TYR A 152 -46.06 24.23 10.76
CA TYR A 152 -46.29 22.83 11.12
C TYR A 152 -44.97 22.04 11.14
N GLY A 153 -44.16 22.13 10.09
CA GLY A 153 -42.87 21.43 10.02
C GLY A 153 -41.92 21.84 11.15
N GLN A 154 -41.93 23.11 11.54
CA GLN A 154 -41.15 23.60 12.68
C GLN A 154 -41.61 22.96 14.00
N ALA A 155 -42.91 22.94 14.25
CA ALA A 155 -43.47 22.33 15.45
C ALA A 155 -43.17 20.82 15.52
N SER A 156 -43.28 20.10 14.38
CA SER A 156 -42.97 18.68 14.31
C SER A 156 -41.50 18.39 14.60
N ILE A 157 -40.56 19.13 13.99
CA ILE A 157 -39.12 18.92 14.21
C ILE A 157 -38.73 19.27 15.64
N THR A 158 -39.32 20.30 16.24
CA THR A 158 -39.05 20.69 17.63
C THR A 158 -39.46 19.57 18.59
N LYS A 159 -40.68 19.05 18.44
CA LYS A 159 -41.16 17.91 19.26
C LYS A 159 -40.28 16.67 19.09
N PHE A 160 -39.86 16.38 17.86
CA PHE A 160 -39.00 15.24 17.58
C PHE A 160 -37.62 15.37 18.26
N LEU A 161 -37.03 16.57 18.23
CA LEU A 161 -35.76 16.84 18.91
C LEU A 161 -35.87 16.72 20.43
N GLU A 162 -36.95 17.24 21.02
CA GLU A 162 -37.21 17.11 22.46
C GLU A 162 -37.30 15.63 22.87
N GLN A 163 -37.97 14.80 22.08
CA GLN A 163 -38.07 13.35 22.33
C GLN A 163 -36.69 12.69 22.30
N ILE A 164 -35.88 12.98 21.28
CA ILE A 164 -34.51 12.42 21.18
C ILE A 164 -33.65 12.84 22.37
N LEU A 165 -33.69 14.12 22.76
CA LEU A 165 -32.87 14.62 23.87
C LEU A 165 -33.28 13.95 25.18
N ASN A 166 -34.59 13.85 25.45
CA ASN A 166 -35.10 13.17 26.63
C ASN A 166 -34.68 11.69 26.68
N GLU A 167 -34.71 10.99 25.54
CA GLU A 167 -34.25 9.59 25.50
C GLU A 167 -32.72 9.48 25.75
N MET A 168 -31.93 10.43 25.25
CA MET A 168 -30.49 10.46 25.44
C MET A 168 -30.07 10.76 26.90
N ASP A 169 -30.81 11.60 27.62
CA ASP A 169 -30.52 11.92 29.04
C ASP A 169 -30.85 10.76 30.00
N ASN A 170 -31.72 9.84 29.57
CA ASN A 170 -32.15 8.67 30.34
C ASN A 170 -31.30 7.41 30.11
N THR A 171 -30.28 7.47 29.24
CA THR A 171 -29.42 6.33 28.87
C THR A 171 -27.99 6.53 29.37
#